data_AF-A0A225V772-F1
#
_entry.id   AF-A0A225V772-F1
#
_cell.length_a   1.000
_cell.length_b   1.000
_cell.length_c   1.000
_cell.angle_alpha   90.00
_cell.angle_beta   90.00
_cell.angle_gamma   90.00
#
_symmetry.space_group_name_H-M   'P 1'
#
loop_
_entity.id
_entity.type
_entity.pdbx_description
1 polymer ?
#
loop_
_entity_poly.entity_id
_entity_poly.type
_entity_poly.pdbx_seq_one_letter_code
_entity_poly.pdbx_strand_id
1 'polypeptide(L)'
;MEKCYLTSLPREAMRTLAGFEPARGSFYIARASLDPPELVQKQIFPLVEEWKLKLDQGSCEQTIAAGGFLDLLQYLRTVILQDAVSMIDAFPGHPLWKHPVR
;
A
#
# COMPACT_ATOMS: atom_id res chain seq x y z
N MET A 1 7.46 -25.94 -7.32
CA MET A 1 6.22 -25.17 -7.11
C MET A 1 5.68 -25.52 -5.74
N GLU A 2 5.98 -24.70 -4.74
CA GLU A 2 5.51 -24.92 -3.37
C GLU A 2 3.99 -24.72 -3.30
N LYS A 3 3.28 -25.78 -2.90
CA LYS A 3 1.82 -25.86 -2.79
C LYS A 3 1.33 -25.57 -1.36
N CYS A 4 2.00 -24.69 -0.61
CA CYS A 4 1.77 -24.56 0.83
C CYS A 4 0.93 -23.35 1.26
N TYR A 5 0.53 -22.46 0.35
CA TYR A 5 -0.33 -21.32 0.69
C TYR A 5 -1.71 -21.53 0.06
N LEU A 6 -2.75 -21.63 0.91
CA LEU A 6 -4.15 -21.64 0.49
C LEU A 6 -4.40 -20.41 -0.40
N THR A 7 -4.72 -20.64 -1.67
CA THR A 7 -4.68 -19.62 -2.73
C THR A 7 -5.89 -18.69 -2.78
N SER A 8 -6.88 -18.86 -1.91
CA SER A 8 -7.98 -17.90 -1.84
C SER A 8 -8.54 -17.79 -0.43
N LEU A 9 -8.29 -16.65 0.21
CA LEU A 9 -9.02 -16.25 1.39
C LEU A 9 -10.50 -15.97 1.00
N PRO A 10 -11.47 -16.40 1.81
CA PRO A 10 -12.88 -16.16 1.54
C PRO A 10 -13.18 -14.66 1.55
N ARG A 11 -13.44 -14.10 0.37
CA ARG A 11 -13.61 -12.64 0.19
C ARG A 11 -14.78 -12.08 1.00
N GLU A 12 -15.82 -12.87 1.23
CA GLU A 12 -16.96 -12.49 2.09
C GLU A 12 -16.49 -12.29 3.53
N ALA A 13 -15.79 -13.28 4.10
CA ALA A 13 -15.24 -13.16 5.44
C ALA A 13 -14.26 -11.98 5.56
N MET A 14 -13.41 -11.75 4.57
CA MET A 14 -12.50 -10.59 4.56
C MET A 14 -13.27 -9.25 4.58
N ARG A 15 -14.37 -9.13 3.83
CA ARG A 15 -15.21 -7.93 3.85
C ARG A 15 -15.89 -7.74 5.20
N THR A 16 -16.51 -8.80 5.74
CA THR A 16 -17.15 -8.76 7.06
C THR A 16 -16.18 -8.37 8.16
N LEU A 17 -14.96 -8.94 8.16
CA LEU A 17 -13.91 -8.61 9.13
C LEU A 17 -13.39 -7.18 8.96
N ALA A 18 -13.42 -6.64 7.75
CA ALA A 18 -13.10 -5.23 7.48
C ALA A 18 -14.27 -4.27 7.78
N GLY A 19 -15.38 -4.76 8.34
CA GLY A 19 -16.55 -3.96 8.70
C GLY A 19 -17.49 -3.63 7.54
N PHE A 20 -17.37 -4.32 6.40
CA PHE A 20 -18.24 -4.15 5.24
C PHE A 20 -19.27 -5.29 5.13
N GLU A 21 -20.36 -5.00 4.42
CA GLU A 21 -21.34 -6.03 4.05
C GLU A 21 -20.69 -7.19 3.27
N PRO A 22 -21.09 -8.45 3.50
CA PRO A 22 -20.53 -9.60 2.79
C PRO A 22 -20.75 -9.54 1.27
N ALA A 23 -21.80 -8.86 0.82
CA ALA A 23 -22.17 -8.74 -0.58
C ALA A 23 -21.07 -8.07 -1.43
N ARG A 24 -21.07 -8.34 -2.74
CA ARG A 24 -20.13 -7.73 -3.68
C ARG A 24 -20.62 -6.35 -4.07
N GLY A 25 -19.72 -5.36 -4.15
CA GLY A 25 -20.05 -4.01 -4.60
C GLY A 25 -20.71 -3.11 -3.55
N SER A 26 -20.91 -3.60 -2.32
CA SER A 26 -21.54 -2.88 -1.22
C SER A 26 -20.55 -2.13 -0.32
N PHE A 27 -19.29 -1.94 -0.75
CA PHE A 27 -18.27 -1.27 0.04
C PHE A 27 -17.77 -0.01 -0.66
N TYR A 28 -17.55 1.04 0.13
CA TYR A 28 -16.99 2.30 -0.31
C TYR A 28 -15.79 2.64 0.55
N ILE A 29 -14.66 2.95 -0.10
CA ILE A 29 -13.42 3.33 0.57
C ILE A 29 -13.23 4.83 0.37
N ALA A 30 -13.72 5.62 1.33
CA ALA A 30 -13.73 7.09 1.22
C ALA A 30 -12.34 7.70 0.98
N ARG A 31 -11.30 7.15 1.65
CA ARG A 31 -9.90 7.59 1.48
C ARG A 31 -9.39 7.43 0.05
N ALA A 32 -9.94 6.48 -0.71
CA ALA A 32 -9.52 6.17 -2.08
C ALA A 32 -10.29 6.97 -3.14
N SER A 33 -10.97 8.05 -2.75
CA SER A 33 -11.71 8.92 -3.68
C SER A 33 -10.78 9.75 -4.58
N LEU A 34 -9.54 9.98 -4.16
CA LEU A 34 -8.52 10.71 -4.91
C LEU A 34 -7.18 9.97 -4.88
N ASP A 35 -6.51 9.94 -6.03
CA ASP A 35 -5.15 9.42 -6.14
C ASP A 35 -4.13 10.53 -5.86
N PRO A 36 -3.21 10.35 -4.90
CA PRO A 36 -2.14 11.30 -4.65
C PRO A 36 -1.22 11.47 -5.88
N PRO A 37 -0.68 12.66 -6.14
CA PRO A 37 0.26 12.86 -7.26
C PRO A 37 1.48 11.94 -7.17
N GLU A 38 1.92 11.38 -8.29
CA GLU A 38 3.05 10.44 -8.35
C GLU A 38 4.34 11.02 -7.77
N LEU A 39 4.58 12.32 -7.97
CA LEU A 39 5.73 13.02 -7.40
C LEU A 39 5.78 12.94 -5.88
N VAL A 40 4.62 13.03 -5.21
CA VAL A 40 4.51 12.93 -3.75
C VAL A 40 4.61 11.47 -3.32
N GLN A 41 3.98 10.56 -4.07
CA GLN A 41 4.10 9.13 -3.82
C GLN A 41 5.56 8.66 -3.79
N LYS A 42 6.40 9.07 -4.75
CA LYS A 42 7.81 8.68 -4.83
C LYS A 42 8.67 9.18 -3.66
N GLN A 43 8.20 10.14 -2.88
CA GLN A 43 8.89 10.57 -1.67
C GLN A 43 8.68 9.61 -0.49
N ILE A 44 7.65 8.75 -0.56
CA ILE A 44 7.38 7.70 0.43
C ILE A 44 7.92 6.37 -0.09
N PHE A 45 8.87 5.80 0.66
CA PHE A 45 9.65 4.62 0.26
C PHE A 45 10.44 4.83 -1.06
N PRO A 46 11.33 5.83 -1.13
CA PRO A 46 12.01 6.20 -2.39
C PRO A 46 12.87 5.05 -2.97
N LEU A 47 13.40 4.17 -2.13
CA LEU A 47 14.20 3.02 -2.56
C LEU A 47 13.42 1.99 -3.38
N VAL A 48 12.08 2.01 -3.33
CA VAL A 48 11.25 1.05 -4.07
C VAL A 48 11.50 1.13 -5.57
N GLU A 49 11.71 2.34 -6.11
CA GLU A 49 11.98 2.54 -7.54
C GLU A 49 13.32 1.90 -7.96
N GLU A 50 14.37 2.07 -7.14
CA GLU A 50 15.69 1.48 -7.37
C GLU A 50 15.63 -0.05 -7.33
N TRP A 51 14.97 -0.62 -6.31
CA TRP A 51 14.89 -2.07 -6.15
C TRP A 51 14.00 -2.74 -7.20
N LYS A 52 12.92 -2.07 -7.65
CA LYS A 52 12.14 -2.54 -8.79
C LYS A 52 12.99 -2.60 -10.04
N LEU A 53 13.75 -1.55 -10.33
CA LEU A 53 14.63 -1.51 -11.49
C LEU A 53 15.67 -2.64 -11.46
N LYS A 54 16.28 -2.90 -10.29
CA LYS A 54 17.24 -4.01 -10.13
C LYS A 54 16.60 -5.39 -10.34
N LEU A 55 15.36 -5.58 -9.87
CA LEU A 55 14.61 -6.80 -10.13
C LEU A 55 14.32 -6.97 -11.62
N ASP A 56 13.77 -5.93 -12.26
CA ASP A 56 13.43 -5.95 -13.69
C ASP A 56 14.65 -6.20 -14.59
N GLN A 57 15.82 -5.71 -14.19
CA GLN A 57 17.08 -5.90 -14.90
C GLN A 57 17.76 -7.24 -14.61
N GLY A 58 17.26 -8.03 -13.65
CA GLY A 58 17.94 -9.26 -13.23
C GLY A 58 19.23 -9.01 -12.46
N SER A 59 19.49 -7.79 -11.99
CA SER A 59 20.76 -7.40 -11.34
C SER A 59 20.79 -7.69 -9.83
N CYS A 60 19.73 -8.30 -9.29
CA CYS A 60 19.65 -8.81 -7.93
C CYS A 60 18.93 -10.17 -7.91
N GLU A 61 18.88 -10.81 -6.74
CA GLU A 61 18.19 -12.08 -6.56
C GLU A 61 16.71 -11.99 -6.95
N GLN A 62 16.29 -12.86 -7.86
CA GLN A 62 14.95 -12.87 -8.42
C GLN A 62 14.03 -13.73 -7.56
N THR A 63 13.37 -13.10 -6.59
CA THR A 63 12.39 -13.79 -5.73
C THR A 63 10.98 -13.23 -5.94
N ILE A 64 10.00 -14.12 -5.96
CA ILE A 64 8.57 -13.74 -6.04
C ILE A 64 8.19 -12.85 -4.85
N ALA A 65 8.74 -13.16 -3.67
CA ALA A 65 8.50 -12.40 -2.45
C ALA A 65 9.04 -10.96 -2.54
N ALA A 66 10.22 -10.74 -3.12
CA ALA A 66 10.77 -9.40 -3.30
C ALA A 66 9.87 -8.55 -4.21
N GLY A 67 9.44 -9.10 -5.36
CA GLY A 67 8.50 -8.42 -6.25
C GLY A 67 7.19 -8.06 -5.54
N GLY A 68 6.55 -9.04 -4.90
CA GLY A 68 5.30 -8.82 -4.16
C GLY A 68 5.43 -7.83 -3.00
N PHE A 69 6.58 -7.81 -2.31
CA PHE A 69 6.85 -6.86 -1.24
C PHE A 69 6.99 -5.43 -1.75
N LEU A 70 7.71 -5.22 -2.87
CA LEU A 70 7.83 -3.89 -3.47
C LEU A 70 6.50 -3.37 -4.02
N ASP A 71 5.66 -4.25 -4.60
CA ASP A 71 4.31 -3.90 -5.02
C ASP A 71 3.43 -3.52 -3.81
N LEU A 72 3.54 -4.26 -2.71
CA LEU A 72 2.87 -3.90 -1.45
C LEU A 72 3.28 -2.51 -0.95
N LEU A 73 4.58 -2.19 -0.95
CA LEU A 73 5.05 -0.86 -0.52
C LEU A 73 4.51 0.28 -1.41
N GLN A 74 4.41 0.05 -2.72
CA GLN A 74 3.77 1.01 -3.65
C GLN A 74 2.28 1.18 -3.40
N TYR A 75 1.57 0.12 -3.04
CA TYR A 75 0.18 0.24 -2.63
C TYR A 75 0.06 1.01 -1.30
N LEU A 76 0.90 0.69 -0.32
CA LEU A 76 0.86 1.31 1.01
C LEU A 76 1.21 2.80 0.99
N ARG A 77 2.15 3.26 0.16
CA ARG A 77 2.45 4.71 0.08
C ARG A 77 1.23 5.54 -0.37
N THR A 78 0.41 5.01 -1.27
CA THR A 78 -0.83 5.66 -1.69
C THR A 78 -1.82 5.74 -0.54
N VAL A 79 -2.00 4.64 0.20
CA VAL A 79 -2.89 4.60 1.38
C VAL A 79 -2.40 5.57 2.46
N ILE A 80 -1.10 5.59 2.76
CA ILE A 80 -0.50 6.51 3.73
C ILE A 80 -0.79 7.96 3.36
N LEU A 81 -0.61 8.32 2.09
CA LEU A 81 -0.84 9.70 1.63
C LEU A 81 -2.32 10.09 1.64
N GLN A 82 -3.21 9.16 1.28
CA GLN A 82 -4.65 9.37 1.35
C GLN A 82 -5.11 9.63 2.79
N ASP A 83 -4.60 8.84 3.74
CA ASP A 83 -4.98 8.96 5.15
C ASP A 83 -4.28 10.15 5.85
N ALA A 84 -3.07 10.53 5.40
CA ALA A 84 -2.29 11.62 5.98
C ALA A 84 -3.05 12.94 6.04
N VAL A 85 -3.85 13.25 5.01
CA VAL A 85 -4.66 14.48 4.95
C VAL A 85 -5.58 14.60 6.18
N SER A 86 -6.26 13.51 6.53
CA SER A 86 -7.16 13.50 7.71
C SER A 86 -6.37 13.40 9.02
N MET A 87 -5.25 12.68 9.02
CA MET A 87 -4.46 12.48 10.23
C MET A 87 -3.65 13.71 10.66
N ILE A 88 -3.25 14.58 9.72
CA ILE A 88 -2.57 15.85 10.04
C ILE A 88 -3.48 16.75 10.88
N ASP A 89 -4.76 16.85 10.52
CA ASP A 89 -5.74 17.66 11.24
C ASP A 89 -6.13 17.02 12.57
N ALA A 90 -6.32 15.69 12.60
CA ALA A 90 -6.70 14.97 13.82
C ALA A 90 -5.56 14.90 14.85
N PHE A 91 -4.31 14.80 14.40
CA PHE A 91 -3.13 14.59 15.25
C PHE A 91 -1.95 15.49 14.86
N PRO A 92 -2.08 16.83 14.95
CA PRO A 92 -1.09 17.77 14.42
C PRO A 92 0.29 17.67 15.12
N GLY A 93 0.32 17.17 16.36
CA GLY A 93 1.55 16.96 17.13
C GLY A 93 2.29 15.64 16.84
N HIS A 94 1.76 14.78 15.95
CA HIS A 94 2.34 13.47 15.70
C HIS A 94 3.77 13.58 15.10
N PRO A 95 4.77 12.81 15.58
CA PRO A 95 6.16 12.93 15.11
C PRO A 95 6.35 12.73 13.61
N LEU A 96 5.47 11.96 12.96
CA LEU A 96 5.47 11.75 11.51
C LEU A 96 5.47 13.07 10.73
N TRP A 97 4.77 14.10 11.24
CA TRP A 97 4.65 15.40 10.57
C TRP A 97 5.88 16.30 10.72
N LYS A 98 6.91 15.84 11.43
CA LYS A 98 8.22 16.50 11.50
C LYS A 98 9.16 16.00 10.39
N HIS A 99 8.74 14.99 9.62
CA HIS A 99 9.53 14.47 8.53
C HIS A 99 9.65 15.51 7.41
N PRO A 100 10.83 15.67 6.78
CA PRO A 100 11.08 16.73 5.77
C PRO A 100 10.28 16.59 4.47
N VAL A 101 9.65 15.44 4.25
CA VAL A 101 8.78 15.14 3.09
C VAL A 101 7.34 15.66 3.27
N ARG A 102 7.06 16.38 4.37
CA ARG A 102 5.75 17.00 4.61
C ARG A 102 5.40 18.07 3.59
#